data_AF-A0A7S3A2X7-F1
#
_entry.id   AF-A0A7S3A2X7-F1
#
_cell.length_a   1.000
_cell.length_b   1.000
_cell.length_c   1.000
_cell.angle_alpha   90.00
_cell.angle_beta   90.00
_cell.angle_gamma   90.00
#
_symmetry.space_group_name_H-M   'P 1'
#
loop_
_entity.id
_entity.type
_entity.pdbx_description
1 polymer ?
#
loop_
_entity_poly.entity_id
_entity_poly.type
_entity_poly.pdbx_seq_one_letter_code
_entity_poly.pdbx_strand_id
1 'polypeptide(L)'
;MSDEEDYGFEYSEDEEDTEDVEIENKYYEAKRSVESDPDLTLKEMDAVIEMEQEQGQWGFKALKQIVKILFRRGQYDEMLKRYKEMLTYVKSAVTRNYSEKKINSILEYVSQSQELSHLEKFYEMTLEVLKEARNERLW
;
A
#
# COMPACT_ATOMS: atom_id res chain seq x y z
N MET A 1 8.65 21.16 -4.45
CA MET A 1 8.92 20.93 -3.02
C MET A 1 8.97 19.42 -2.85
N SER A 2 10.09 18.94 -2.33
CA SER A 2 10.67 17.61 -2.56
C SER A 2 9.77 16.43 -2.20
N ASP A 3 9.47 15.58 -3.19
CA ASP A 3 9.17 14.15 -2.99
C ASP A 3 10.48 13.41 -2.64
N GLU A 4 11.08 13.77 -1.51
CA GLU A 4 12.04 12.91 -0.82
C GLU A 4 11.23 11.89 -0.03
N GLU A 5 11.14 10.65 -0.49
CA GLU A 5 11.04 9.41 0.34
C GLU A 5 10.55 8.21 -0.49
N ASP A 6 11.47 7.56 -1.22
CA ASP A 6 11.55 6.08 -1.25
C ASP A 6 12.89 5.61 -1.86
N TYR A 7 14.02 6.26 -1.52
CA TYR A 7 15.35 5.67 -1.75
C TYR A 7 15.66 4.69 -0.61
N GLY A 8 14.79 3.69 -0.45
CA GLY A 8 15.05 2.51 0.33
C GLY A 8 15.64 1.46 -0.59
N PHE A 9 16.97 1.41 -0.67
CA PHE A 9 17.70 0.30 -1.29
C PHE A 9 17.15 -1.04 -0.77
N GLU A 10 16.43 -1.78 -1.60
CA GLU A 10 16.29 -3.23 -1.49
C GLU A 10 17.33 -3.82 -2.46
N TYR A 11 18.52 -4.11 -1.93
CA TYR A 11 19.36 -5.13 -2.55
C TYR A 11 18.72 -6.48 -2.20
N SER A 12 17.96 -7.01 -3.15
CA SER A 12 17.96 -8.45 -3.40
C SER A 12 18.62 -8.60 -4.75
N GLU A 13 19.88 -9.03 -4.77
CA GLU A 13 20.49 -9.59 -5.98
C GLU A 13 19.77 -10.91 -6.29
N ASP A 14 18.56 -10.83 -6.83
CA ASP A 14 17.89 -11.93 -7.50
C ASP A 14 17.46 -11.37 -8.85
N GLU A 15 17.80 -12.08 -9.92
CA GLU A 15 17.59 -11.72 -11.32
C GLU A 15 16.22 -11.06 -11.53
N GLU A 16 16.18 -9.80 -11.99
CA GLU A 16 14.92 -9.10 -12.33
C GLU A 16 14.15 -9.97 -13.33
N ASP A 17 13.12 -10.66 -12.84
CA ASP A 17 12.30 -11.55 -13.66
C ASP A 17 11.55 -10.71 -14.69
N THR A 18 11.38 -11.24 -15.90
CA THR A 18 10.71 -10.51 -16.99
C THR A 18 9.27 -10.10 -16.64
N GLU A 19 8.61 -10.84 -15.74
CA GLU A 19 7.29 -10.47 -15.20
C GLU A 19 7.33 -9.19 -14.35
N ASP A 20 8.40 -8.96 -13.58
CA ASP A 20 8.56 -7.75 -12.76
C ASP A 20 8.66 -6.49 -13.64
N VAL A 21 9.28 -6.60 -14.83
CA VAL A 21 9.44 -5.48 -15.77
C VAL A 21 8.09 -5.07 -16.39
N GLU A 22 7.21 -6.01 -16.70
CA GLU A 22 5.88 -5.69 -17.24
C GLU A 22 4.98 -5.02 -16.19
N ILE A 23 5.00 -5.54 -14.96
CA ILE A 23 4.25 -5.00 -13.82
C ILE A 23 4.76 -3.60 -13.46
N GLU A 24 6.08 -3.41 -13.45
CA GLU A 24 6.73 -2.11 -13.21
C GLU A 24 6.27 -1.05 -14.21
N ASN A 25 6.36 -1.36 -15.50
CA ASN A 25 5.96 -0.44 -16.57
C ASN A 25 4.52 0.01 -16.40
N LYS A 26 3.61 -0.95 -16.13
CA LYS A 26 2.20 -0.66 -15.93
C LYS A 26 1.94 0.19 -14.68
N TYR A 27 2.68 -0.04 -13.59
CA TYR A 27 2.60 0.78 -12.39
C TYR A 27 3.01 2.25 -12.67
N TYR A 28 4.08 2.48 -13.43
CA TYR A 28 4.49 3.85 -13.77
C TYR A 28 3.57 4.55 -14.77
N GLU A 29 2.95 3.80 -15.68
CA GLU A 29 1.86 4.33 -16.51
C GLU A 29 0.69 4.77 -15.64
N ALA A 30 0.21 3.89 -14.75
CA ALA A 30 -0.88 4.19 -13.83
C ALA A 30 -0.60 5.41 -12.94
N LYS A 31 0.64 5.52 -12.45
CA LYS A 31 1.07 6.61 -11.58
C LYS A 31 1.07 7.97 -12.29
N ARG A 32 1.33 8.02 -13.60
CA ARG A 32 1.27 9.27 -14.38
C ARG A 32 -0.16 9.80 -14.49
N SER A 33 -1.15 8.91 -14.49
CA SER A 33 -2.56 9.27 -14.58
C SER A 33 -3.17 9.79 -13.27
N VAL A 34 -2.45 9.70 -12.13
CA VAL A 34 -2.97 10.08 -10.79
C VAL A 34 -3.52 11.50 -10.75
N GLU A 35 -2.87 12.44 -11.44
CA GLU A 35 -3.26 13.85 -11.44
C GLU A 35 -4.37 14.16 -12.44
N SER A 36 -4.47 13.40 -13.53
CA SER A 36 -5.43 13.64 -14.61
C SER A 36 -6.75 12.89 -14.44
N ASP A 37 -6.70 11.62 -14.01
CA ASP A 37 -7.86 10.74 -13.87
C ASP A 37 -7.65 9.73 -12.72
N PRO A 38 -8.03 10.11 -11.49
CA PRO A 38 -7.91 9.24 -10.32
C PRO A 38 -8.74 7.95 -10.41
N ASP A 39 -9.86 7.96 -11.15
CA ASP A 39 -10.72 6.78 -11.30
C ASP A 39 -10.08 5.76 -12.26
N LEU A 40 -9.44 6.24 -13.32
CA LEU A 40 -8.64 5.41 -14.21
C LEU A 40 -7.44 4.83 -13.46
N THR A 41 -6.70 5.66 -12.70
CA THR A 41 -5.56 5.18 -11.91
C THR A 41 -5.96 4.08 -10.93
N LEU A 42 -7.11 4.19 -10.24
CA LEU A 42 -7.55 3.12 -9.33
C LEU A 42 -7.70 1.78 -10.07
N LYS A 43 -8.28 1.79 -11.28
CA LYS A 43 -8.43 0.58 -12.10
C LYS A 43 -7.09 0.05 -12.60
N GLU A 44 -6.20 0.93 -13.01
CA GLU A 44 -4.88 0.54 -13.49
C GLU A 44 -4.01 -0.04 -12.36
N MET A 45 -4.10 0.53 -11.16
CA MET A 45 -3.45 0.00 -9.96
C MET A 45 -4.05 -1.35 -9.53
N ASP A 46 -5.37 -1.54 -9.66
CA ASP A 46 -6.00 -2.85 -9.47
C ASP A 46 -5.48 -3.88 -10.48
N ALA A 47 -5.29 -3.48 -11.74
CA ALA A 47 -4.70 -4.36 -12.74
C ALA A 47 -3.22 -4.71 -12.44
N VAL A 48 -2.46 -3.82 -11.79
CA VAL A 48 -1.10 -4.13 -11.33
C VAL A 48 -1.13 -5.20 -10.24
N ILE A 49 -2.07 -5.10 -9.30
CA ILE A 49 -2.26 -6.10 -8.24
C ILE A 49 -2.68 -7.45 -8.83
N GLU A 50 -3.59 -7.47 -9.81
CA GLU A 50 -4.03 -8.70 -10.47
C GLU A 50 -2.95 -9.35 -11.34
N MET A 51 -2.03 -8.56 -11.91
CA MET A 51 -0.90 -9.08 -12.67
C MET A 51 0.16 -9.69 -11.75
N GLU A 52 0.26 -9.21 -10.51
CA GLU A 52 1.16 -9.77 -9.49
C GLU A 52 0.49 -10.99 -8.84
N GLN A 53 0.73 -12.19 -9.40
CA GLN A 53 0.09 -13.43 -8.95
C GLN A 53 0.42 -13.80 -7.50
N GLU A 54 1.64 -13.46 -7.06
CA GLU A 54 2.08 -13.59 -5.67
C GLU A 54 2.26 -12.21 -5.04
N GLN A 55 2.02 -12.09 -3.73
CA GLN A 55 2.13 -10.81 -3.04
C GLN A 55 3.58 -10.30 -3.07
N GLY A 56 3.85 -9.31 -3.91
CA GLY A 56 5.16 -8.74 -4.14
C GLY A 56 5.24 -7.25 -3.86
N GLN A 57 6.33 -6.63 -4.32
CA GLN A 57 6.62 -5.23 -4.07
C GLN A 57 5.69 -4.28 -4.87
N TRP A 58 5.23 -4.68 -6.05
CA TRP A 58 4.46 -3.83 -6.95
C TRP A 58 2.99 -3.75 -6.53
N GLY A 59 2.40 -4.86 -6.10
CA GLY A 59 1.06 -4.87 -5.50
C GLY A 59 1.03 -4.04 -4.22
N PHE A 60 2.08 -4.11 -3.40
CA PHE A 60 2.20 -3.24 -2.22
C PHE A 60 2.30 -1.75 -2.60
N LYS A 61 3.12 -1.41 -3.60
CA LYS A 61 3.23 -0.02 -4.12
C LYS A 61 1.90 0.47 -4.70
N ALA A 62 1.18 -0.36 -5.43
CA ALA A 62 -0.13 -0.06 -6.01
C ALA A 62 -1.18 0.20 -4.92
N LEU A 63 -1.29 -0.69 -3.93
CA LEU A 63 -2.20 -0.54 -2.79
C LEU A 63 -1.93 0.73 -1.99
N LYS A 64 -0.65 1.10 -1.79
CA LYS A 64 -0.28 2.37 -1.14
C LYS A 64 -0.81 3.58 -1.93
N GLN A 65 -0.77 3.56 -3.26
CA GLN A 65 -1.32 4.65 -4.08
C GLN A 65 -2.85 4.68 -4.04
N ILE A 66 -3.50 3.53 -4.11
CA ILE A 66 -4.95 3.40 -3.97
C ILE A 66 -5.42 4.01 -2.64
N VAL A 67 -4.79 3.63 -1.52
CA VAL A 67 -5.13 4.18 -0.19
C VAL A 67 -4.99 5.70 -0.16
N LYS A 68 -3.90 6.24 -0.75
CA LYS A 68 -3.70 7.71 -0.85
C LYS A 68 -4.79 8.39 -1.68
N ILE A 69 -5.18 7.82 -2.81
CA ILE A 69 -6.24 8.38 -3.68
C ILE A 69 -7.59 8.35 -2.95
N LEU A 70 -7.97 7.20 -2.37
CA LEU A 70 -9.24 7.06 -1.65
C LEU A 70 -9.32 7.98 -0.44
N PHE A 71 -8.21 8.16 0.27
CA PHE A 71 -8.10 9.12 1.37
C PHE A 71 -8.34 10.56 0.90
N ARG A 72 -7.70 11.00 -0.19
CA ARG A 72 -7.92 12.35 -0.77
C ARG A 72 -9.36 12.57 -1.24
N ARG A 73 -10.06 11.49 -1.61
CA ARG A 73 -11.48 11.53 -2.03
C ARG A 73 -12.47 11.39 -0.87
N GLY A 74 -12.00 11.20 0.36
CA GLY A 74 -12.87 10.95 1.52
C GLY A 74 -13.62 9.62 1.47
N GLN A 75 -13.18 8.67 0.65
CA GLN A 75 -13.81 7.35 0.51
C GLN A 75 -13.22 6.38 1.55
N TYR A 76 -13.48 6.66 2.83
CA TYR A 76 -12.83 5.97 3.93
C TYR A 76 -13.19 4.48 4.04
N ASP A 77 -14.42 4.09 3.72
CA ASP A 77 -14.84 2.69 3.79
C ASP A 77 -14.09 1.81 2.78
N GLU A 78 -13.91 2.31 1.55
CA GLU A 78 -13.15 1.61 0.52
C GLU A 78 -11.65 1.67 0.82
N MET A 79 -11.16 2.81 1.31
CA MET A 79 -9.77 2.97 1.76
C MET A 79 -9.42 1.92 2.82
N LEU A 80 -10.31 1.67 3.80
CA LEU A 80 -10.10 0.68 4.85
C LEU A 80 -9.99 -0.74 4.30
N LYS A 81 -10.79 -1.11 3.29
CA LYS A 81 -10.68 -2.44 2.65
C LYS A 81 -9.32 -2.62 1.97
N ARG A 82 -8.91 -1.65 1.17
CA ARG A 82 -7.62 -1.67 0.45
C ARG A 82 -6.43 -1.61 1.40
N TYR A 83 -6.59 -0.89 2.51
CA TYR A 83 -5.60 -0.86 3.58
C TYR A 83 -5.47 -2.24 4.27
N LYS A 84 -6.58 -2.93 4.55
CA LYS A 84 -6.55 -4.30 5.09
C LYS A 84 -5.80 -5.25 4.16
N GLU A 85 -6.05 -5.15 2.85
CA GLU A 85 -5.35 -5.92 1.82
C GLU A 85 -3.86 -5.59 1.80
N MET A 86 -3.49 -4.31 1.85
CA MET A 86 -2.08 -3.90 1.94
C MET A 86 -1.38 -4.48 3.17
N LEU A 87 -2.09 -4.63 4.30
CA LEU A 87 -1.53 -5.26 5.50
C LEU A 87 -1.33 -6.78 5.35
N THR A 88 -1.95 -7.46 4.39
CA THR A 88 -1.66 -8.89 4.15
C THR A 88 -0.31 -9.08 3.45
N TYR A 89 0.06 -8.18 2.54
CA TYR A 89 1.40 -8.11 1.94
C TYR A 89 2.49 -7.93 3.01
N VAL A 90 2.14 -7.21 4.07
CA VAL A 90 3.01 -6.96 5.20
C VAL A 90 3.24 -8.22 6.06
N LYS A 91 2.34 -9.20 6.00
CA LYS A 91 2.48 -10.49 6.68
C LYS A 91 3.31 -11.50 5.88
N SER A 92 3.23 -11.45 4.55
CA SER A 92 3.81 -12.44 3.64
C SER A 92 5.20 -12.06 3.11
N ALA A 93 5.41 -10.78 2.78
CA ALA A 93 6.55 -10.36 1.95
C ALA A 93 7.67 -9.63 2.70
N VAL A 94 7.47 -9.17 3.93
CA VAL A 94 8.42 -8.25 4.59
C VAL A 94 8.70 -8.56 6.06
N THR A 95 9.92 -8.23 6.50
CA THR A 95 10.31 -8.37 7.91
C THR A 95 9.50 -7.44 8.81
N ARG A 96 9.17 -7.88 10.03
CA ARG A 96 8.33 -7.14 11.00
C ARG A 96 8.73 -5.67 11.21
N ASN A 97 10.03 -5.36 11.18
CA ASN A 97 10.49 -3.98 11.35
C ASN A 97 10.19 -3.10 10.12
N TYR A 98 10.19 -3.68 8.92
CA TYR A 98 9.84 -2.99 7.70
C TYR A 98 8.33 -2.73 7.63
N SER A 99 7.55 -3.74 7.99
CA SER A 99 6.10 -3.68 8.21
C SER A 99 5.68 -2.51 9.11
N GLU A 100 6.28 -2.42 10.30
CA GLU A 100 5.96 -1.38 11.29
C GLU A 100 6.31 0.02 10.77
N LYS A 101 7.43 0.19 10.06
CA LYS A 101 7.80 1.48 9.45
C LYS A 101 6.80 1.94 8.39
N LYS A 102 6.41 1.07 7.46
CA LYS A 102 5.46 1.43 6.39
C LYS A 102 4.06 1.73 6.94
N ILE A 103 3.63 0.98 7.97
CA ILE A 103 2.37 1.26 8.68
C ILE A 103 2.40 2.63 9.35
N ASN A 104 3.49 2.95 10.09
CA ASN A 104 3.62 4.24 10.76
C ASN A 104 3.63 5.41 9.77
N SER A 105 4.32 5.29 8.62
CA SER A 105 4.29 6.32 7.57
C SER A 105 2.88 6.60 7.04
N ILE A 106 2.02 5.58 6.94
CA ILE A 106 0.63 5.78 6.51
C ILE A 106 -0.22 6.37 7.63
N LEU A 107 -0.02 5.95 8.89
CA LEU A 107 -0.68 6.57 10.04
C LEU A 107 -0.30 8.06 10.16
N GLU A 108 0.96 8.40 9.90
CA GLU A 108 1.42 9.79 9.84
C GLU A 108 0.74 10.56 8.69
N TYR A 109 0.55 9.94 7.53
CA TYR A 109 -0.17 10.57 6.42
C TYR A 109 -1.67 10.79 6.73
N VAL A 110 -2.33 9.79 7.32
CA VAL A 110 -3.76 9.85 7.65
C VAL A 110 -4.03 10.80 8.83
N SER A 111 -3.11 10.87 9.80
CA SER A 111 -3.21 11.77 10.96
C SER A 111 -3.10 13.26 10.61
N GLN A 112 -2.66 13.61 9.39
CA GLN A 112 -2.71 14.97 8.88
C GLN A 112 -4.12 15.41 8.45
N SER A 113 -5.09 14.50 8.33
CA SER A 113 -6.49 14.89 8.08
C SER A 113 -7.17 15.41 9.35
N GLN A 114 -8.10 16.35 9.17
CA GLN A 114 -8.89 16.92 10.27
C GLN A 114 -10.08 16.06 10.70
N GLU A 115 -10.29 14.90 10.06
CA GLU A 115 -11.45 14.03 10.25
C GLU A 115 -11.20 12.97 11.35
N LEU A 116 -11.24 13.42 12.61
CA LEU A 116 -10.94 12.60 13.80
C LEU A 116 -11.75 11.29 13.89
N SER A 117 -13.00 11.29 13.44
CA SER A 117 -13.89 10.11 13.49
C SER A 117 -13.46 8.98 12.54
N HIS A 118 -12.82 9.32 11.42
CA HIS A 118 -12.29 8.35 10.46
C HIS A 118 -10.90 7.88 10.87
N LEU A 119 -10.13 8.76 11.51
CA LEU A 119 -8.83 8.44 12.08
C LEU A 119 -8.95 7.38 13.19
N GLU A 120 -9.96 7.48 14.07
CA GLU A 120 -10.20 6.48 15.13
C GLU A 120 -10.45 5.07 14.55
N LYS A 121 -11.36 4.95 13.57
CA LYS A 121 -11.62 3.68 12.87
C LYS A 121 -10.37 3.12 12.18
N PHE A 122 -9.54 4.00 11.62
CA PHE A 122 -8.29 3.62 10.98
C PHE A 122 -7.28 3.05 11.99
N TYR A 123 -7.12 3.69 13.15
CA TYR A 123 -6.28 3.17 14.24
C TYR A 123 -6.80 1.85 14.79
N GLU A 124 -8.10 1.72 15.03
CA GLU A 124 -8.71 0.46 15.51
C GLU A 124 -8.45 -0.70 14.55
N MET A 125 -8.70 -0.50 13.25
CA MET A 125 -8.47 -1.51 12.22
C MET A 125 -6.98 -1.90 12.12
N THR A 126 -6.09 -0.91 12.15
CA THR A 126 -4.64 -1.16 12.12
C THR A 126 -4.21 -2.01 13.32
N LEU A 127 -4.72 -1.70 14.51
CA LEU A 127 -4.45 -2.46 15.73
C LEU A 127 -5.03 -3.88 15.67
N GLU A 128 -6.22 -4.06 15.11
CA GLU A 128 -6.84 -5.37 14.93
C GLU A 128 -6.02 -6.26 14.00
N VAL A 129 -5.64 -5.76 12.83
CA VAL A 129 -4.84 -6.52 11.86
C VAL A 129 -3.44 -6.83 12.40
N LEU A 130 -2.82 -5.89 13.13
CA LEU A 130 -1.55 -6.15 13.80
C LEU A 130 -1.67 -7.18 14.94
N LYS A 131 -2.79 -7.21 15.67
CA LYS A 131 -3.06 -8.24 16.68
C LYS A 131 -3.25 -9.61 16.03
N GLU A 132 -4.00 -9.69 14.94
CA GLU A 132 -4.16 -10.93 14.15
C GLU A 132 -2.82 -11.42 13.61
N ALA A 133 -2.02 -10.52 13.00
CA ALA A 133 -0.66 -10.82 12.51
C ALA A 133 0.26 -11.36 13.62
N ARG A 134 0.12 -10.84 14.85
CA ARG A 134 0.90 -11.29 16.00
C ARG A 134 0.43 -12.65 16.53
N ASN A 135 -0.87 -12.93 16.46
CA ASN A 135 -1.44 -14.19 16.95
C ASN A 135 -1.20 -15.36 16.00
N GLU A 136 -1.16 -15.14 14.68
CA GLU A 136 -0.84 -16.18 13.69
C GLU A 136 0.60 -16.73 13.79
N ARG A 137 1.49 -16.06 14.54
CA ARG A 137 2.87 -16.52 14.80
C ARG A 137 3.02 -17.36 16.08
N LEU A 138 1.95 -17.54 16.84
CA LEU A 138 1.94 -18.26 18.13
C LEU A 138 1.41 -19.70 18.04
N TRP A 139 1.12 -20.20 16.84
CA TRP A 139 0.74 -21.60 16.58
C TRP A 139 1.68 -22.28 15.58
#